data_AF-A0A4R6CPM0-F1
#
_entry.id   AF-A0A4R6CPM0-F1
#
_cell.length_a   1.000
_cell.length_b   1.000
_cell.length_c   1.000
_cell.angle_alpha   90.00
_cell.angle_beta   90.00
_cell.angle_gamma   90.00
#
_symmetry.space_group_name_H-M   'P 1'
#
loop_
_entity.id
_entity.type
_entity.pdbx_description
1 polymer ?
#
loop_
_entity_poly.entity_id
_entity_poly.type
_entity_poly.pdbx_seq_one_letter_code
_entity_poly.pdbx_strand_id
1 'polypeptide(L)'
;VHVMRNICAKVRVDDREKIMNEFKQVHQQTNKEEATAVLHDFYTKWGKVYSHVIRSLKDIEPDLLVFYNYPKQIRASIYSTNMIESFNNVIKRKAKPKAEFP
;
A
#
# COMPACT_ATOMS: atom_id res chain seq x y z
N VAL A 1 -1.18 -3.29 -2.01
CA VAL A 1 -0.03 -3.04 -2.92
C VAL A 1 -0.11 -1.73 -3.71
N HIS A 2 -1.27 -1.26 -4.18
CA HIS A 2 -1.36 0.06 -4.83
C HIS A 2 -0.92 1.22 -3.93
N VAL A 3 -1.30 1.20 -2.65
CA VAL A 3 -0.87 2.18 -1.65
C VAL A 3 0.65 2.22 -1.52
N MET A 4 1.29 1.04 -1.38
CA MET A 4 2.75 0.93 -1.31
C MET A 4 3.46 1.46 -2.56
N ARG A 5 2.95 1.19 -3.76
CA ARG A 5 3.51 1.78 -5.00
C ARG A 5 3.39 3.30 -5.00
N ASN A 6 2.25 3.83 -4.57
CA ASN A 6 2.02 5.27 -4.50
C ASN A 6 2.98 5.94 -3.50
N ILE A 7 3.20 5.32 -2.33
CA ILE A 7 4.20 5.76 -1.37
C ILE A 7 5.59 5.78 -2.02
N CYS A 8 6.03 4.66 -2.61
CA CYS A 8 7.34 4.55 -3.27
C CYS A 8 7.56 5.61 -4.37
N ALA A 9 6.52 5.96 -5.12
CA ALA A 9 6.59 6.96 -6.18
C ALA A 9 6.80 8.38 -5.64
N LYS A 10 6.35 8.65 -4.41
CA LYS A 10 6.36 9.99 -3.78
C LYS A 10 7.50 10.20 -2.77
N VAL A 11 8.31 9.19 -2.50
CA VAL A 11 9.44 9.25 -1.55
C VAL A 11 10.79 9.11 -2.25
N ARG A 12 11.84 9.63 -1.60
CA ARG A 12 13.22 9.54 -2.10
C ARG A 12 13.67 8.09 -2.17
N VAL A 13 14.53 7.76 -3.13
CA VAL A 13 15.01 6.40 -3.38
C VAL A 13 15.65 5.79 -2.13
N ASP A 14 16.46 6.57 -1.42
CA ASP A 14 17.19 6.13 -0.22
C ASP A 14 16.26 5.78 0.96
N ASP A 15 15.08 6.40 1.02
CA ASP A 15 14.10 6.17 2.09
C ASP A 15 13.07 5.07 1.73
N ARG A 16 13.00 4.66 0.46
CA ARG A 16 11.99 3.69 -0.03
C ARG A 16 12.03 2.39 0.76
N GLU A 17 13.23 1.83 0.95
CA GLU A 17 13.37 0.54 1.63
C GLU A 17 12.87 0.61 3.07
N LYS A 18 13.28 1.65 3.81
CA LYS A 18 12.89 1.85 5.22
C LYS A 18 11.39 2.06 5.35
N ILE A 19 10.83 2.97 4.55
CA ILE A 19 9.39 3.27 4.55
C ILE A 19 8.58 2.03 4.20
N MET A 20 9.02 1.26 3.20
CA MET A 20 8.32 0.04 2.79
C MET A 20 8.36 -1.05 3.85
N ASN A 21 9.49 -1.24 4.52
CA ASN A 21 9.61 -2.24 5.58
C ASN A 21 8.77 -1.87 6.81
N GLU A 22 8.73 -0.59 7.18
CA GLU A 22 7.87 -0.10 8.26
C GLU A 22 6.39 -0.20 7.89
N PHE A 23 6.01 0.21 6.67
CA PHE A 23 4.62 0.14 6.23
C PHE A 23 4.12 -1.32 6.14
N LYS A 24 4.99 -2.28 5.81
CA LYS A 24 4.64 -3.72 5.87
C LYS A 24 4.26 -4.17 7.28
N GLN A 25 4.85 -3.59 8.33
CA GLN A 25 4.52 -3.95 9.71
C GLN A 25 3.06 -3.68 10.02
N VAL A 26 2.47 -2.62 9.44
CA VAL A 26 1.03 -2.31 9.58
C VAL A 26 0.17 -3.47 9.13
N HIS A 27 0.56 -4.24 8.10
CA HIS A 27 -0.20 -5.38 7.60
C HIS A 27 0.09 -6.70 8.32
N GLN A 28 1.19 -6.76 9.07
CA GLN A 28 1.62 -7.96 9.81
C GLN A 28 1.00 -8.04 11.21
N GLN A 29 0.43 -6.94 11.71
CA GLN A 29 -0.20 -6.93 13.04
C GLN A 29 -1.39 -7.89 13.10
N THR A 30 -1.67 -8.40 14.30
CA THR A 30 -2.74 -9.38 14.51
C THR A 30 -4.09 -8.69 14.61
N ASN A 31 -4.11 -7.57 15.34
CA ASN A 31 -5.31 -6.82 15.69
C ASN A 31 -5.34 -5.45 15.01
N LYS A 32 -6.56 -4.90 14.87
CA LYS A 32 -6.79 -3.57 14.29
C LYS A 32 -6.13 -2.48 15.14
N GLU A 33 -6.24 -2.59 16.46
CA GLU A 33 -5.69 -1.61 17.41
C GLU A 33 -4.16 -1.51 17.32
N GLU A 34 -3.48 -2.66 17.26
CA GLU A 34 -2.03 -2.73 17.06
C GLU A 34 -1.63 -2.13 15.71
N ALA A 35 -2.37 -2.42 14.65
CA ALA A 35 -2.13 -1.85 13.33
C ALA A 35 -2.27 -0.32 13.32
N THR A 36 -3.28 0.20 14.00
CA THR A 36 -3.49 1.65 14.16
C THR A 36 -2.33 2.29 14.94
N ALA A 37 -1.84 1.65 16.00
CA ALA A 37 -0.70 2.15 16.77
C ALA A 37 0.56 2.24 15.90
N VAL A 38 0.90 1.16 15.18
CA VAL A 38 2.04 1.14 14.25
C VAL A 38 1.89 2.19 13.13
N LEU A 39 0.67 2.41 12.64
CA LEU A 39 0.38 3.40 11.62
C LEU A 39 0.55 4.84 12.15
N HIS A 40 0.16 5.10 13.40
CA HIS A 40 0.37 6.38 14.07
C HIS A 40 1.86 6.66 14.34
N ASP A 41 2.64 5.65 14.72
CA ASP A 41 4.09 5.77 14.86
C ASP A 41 4.74 6.10 13.52
N PHE A 42 4.29 5.44 12.44
CA PHE A 42 4.70 5.75 11.08
C PHE A 42 4.41 7.20 10.68
N TYR A 43 3.22 7.72 11.02
CA TYR A 43 2.87 9.13 10.77
C TYR A 43 3.74 10.11 11.55
N THR A 44 4.07 9.78 12.79
CA THR A 44 4.90 10.63 13.64
C THR A 44 6.34 10.69 13.10
N LYS A 45 6.88 9.56 12.65
CA LYS A 45 8.24 9.46 12.10
C LYS A 45 8.39 10.17 10.76
N TRP A 46 7.48 9.92 9.82
CA TRP A 46 7.60 10.41 8.44
C TRP A 46 6.80 11.67 8.13
N GLY A 47 5.90 12.09 9.02
CA GLY A 47 5.03 13.26 8.82
C GLY A 47 5.77 14.57 8.59
N LYS A 48 6.96 14.74 9.19
CA LYS A 48 7.80 15.93 8.98
C LYS A 48 8.45 15.97 7.60
N VAL A 49 8.86 14.81 7.08
CA VAL A 49 9.61 14.69 5.82
C VAL A 49 8.66 14.57 4.62
N TYR A 50 7.57 13.81 4.78
CA TYR A 50 6.64 13.44 3.72
C TYR A 50 5.18 13.76 4.10
N SER A 51 4.92 15.01 4.48
CA SER A 51 3.59 15.47 4.95
C SER A 51 2.45 15.16 3.98
N HIS A 52 2.68 15.29 2.66
CA HIS A 52 1.67 15.00 1.63
C HIS A 52 1.35 13.50 1.50
N VAL A 53 2.36 12.63 1.68
CA VAL A 53 2.16 11.18 1.69
C VAL A 53 1.35 10.79 2.92
N ILE A 54 1.69 11.32 4.07
CA ILE A 54 0.96 11.06 5.32
C ILE A 54 -0.47 11.56 5.24
N ARG A 55 -0.72 12.74 4.67
CA ARG A 55 -2.08 13.25 4.45
C ARG A 55 -2.90 12.29 3.58
N SER A 56 -2.33 11.87 2.44
CA SER A 56 -3.00 10.92 1.55
C SER A 56 -3.30 9.58 2.24
N LEU A 57 -2.43 9.16 3.16
CA LEU A 57 -2.62 7.93 3.94
C LEU A 57 -3.70 8.06 5.01
N LYS A 58 -3.81 9.21 5.66
CA LYS A 58 -4.89 9.49 6.62
C LYS A 58 -6.26 9.51 5.95
N ASP A 59 -6.34 10.07 4.74
CA ASP A 59 -7.60 10.11 3.98
C ASP A 59 -8.12 8.70 3.66
N ILE A 60 -7.22 7.73 3.45
CA ILE A 60 -7.57 6.33 3.15
C ILE A 60 -7.42 5.39 4.36
N GLU A 61 -7.04 5.92 5.53
CA GLU A 61 -6.84 5.15 6.77
C GLU A 61 -8.03 4.26 7.14
N PRO A 62 -9.29 4.74 7.13
CA PRO A 62 -10.43 3.89 7.44
C PRO A 62 -10.51 2.68 6.51
N ASP A 63 -10.30 2.89 5.20
CA ASP A 63 -10.32 1.83 4.19
C ASP A 63 -9.14 0.87 4.35
N LEU A 64 -7.97 1.36 4.74
CA LEU A 64 -6.77 0.56 4.97
C LEU A 64 -6.99 -0.44 6.12
N LEU A 65 -7.71 -0.02 7.16
CA LEU A 65 -7.98 -0.83 8.35
C LEU A 65 -9.18 -1.78 8.19
N VAL A 66 -10.05 -1.60 7.18
CA VAL A 66 -11.15 -2.55 6.88
C VAL A 66 -10.62 -3.97 6.66
N PHE A 67 -9.38 -4.10 6.20
CA PHE A 67 -8.67 -5.38 6.08
C PHE A 67 -8.73 -6.24 7.35
N TYR A 68 -8.70 -5.62 8.53
CA TYR A 68 -8.75 -6.32 9.81
C TYR A 68 -10.10 -6.93 10.15
N ASN A 69 -11.17 -6.49 9.49
CA ASN A 69 -12.51 -7.06 9.66
C ASN A 69 -12.63 -8.47 9.04
N TYR A 70 -11.68 -8.86 8.18
CA TYR A 70 -11.68 -10.17 7.54
C TYR A 70 -10.86 -11.20 8.33
N PRO A 71 -11.21 -12.51 8.27
CA PRO A 71 -10.42 -13.58 8.89
C PRO A 71 -8.98 -13.65 8.37
N LYS A 72 -8.03 -13.97 9.26
CA LYS A 72 -6.59 -14.06 8.95
C LYS A 72 -6.27 -14.98 7.77
N GLN A 73 -7.08 -16.03 7.56
CA GLN A 73 -6.91 -17.01 6.49
C GLN A 73 -7.08 -16.38 5.09
N ILE A 74 -7.98 -15.41 4.93
CA ILE A 74 -8.24 -14.77 3.63
C ILE A 74 -7.46 -13.47 3.44
N ARG A 75 -6.94 -12.89 4.52
CA ARG A 75 -6.10 -11.68 4.51
C ARG A 75 -4.91 -11.78 3.54
N ALA A 76 -4.22 -12.92 3.51
CA ALA A 76 -3.10 -13.12 2.58
C ALA A 76 -3.53 -13.07 1.11
N SER A 77 -4.73 -13.59 0.79
CA SER A 77 -5.29 -13.59 -0.56
C SER A 77 -5.74 -12.18 -0.99
N ILE A 78 -6.33 -11.41 -0.06
CA ILE A 78 -6.71 -10.01 -0.27
C ILE A 78 -5.48 -9.12 -0.48
N TYR A 79 -4.40 -9.37 0.28
CA TYR A 79 -3.15 -8.62 0.18
C TYR A 79 -2.33 -9.00 -1.06
N SER A 80 -2.45 -10.26 -1.51
CA SER A 80 -1.84 -10.78 -2.74
C SER A 80 -2.48 -10.10 -3.96
N THR A 81 -1.93 -8.95 -4.36
CA THR A 81 -2.28 -8.34 -5.65
C THR A 81 -1.63 -9.04 -6.84
N ASN A 82 -0.97 -10.20 -6.65
CA ASN A 82 -0.40 -11.00 -7.73
C ASN A 82 -1.43 -11.29 -8.83
N MET A 83 -2.69 -11.55 -8.48
CA MET A 83 -3.75 -11.80 -9.47
C MET A 83 -4.09 -10.53 -10.27
N ILE A 84 -4.33 -9.40 -9.59
CA ILE A 84 -4.71 -8.13 -10.24
C ILE A 84 -3.54 -7.54 -11.04
N GLU A 85 -2.30 -7.67 -10.54
CA GLU A 85 -1.10 -7.19 -11.21
C GLU A 85 -0.69 -8.06 -12.40
N SER A 86 -0.80 -9.39 -12.26
CA SER A 86 -0.63 -10.31 -13.38
C SER A 86 -1.61 -9.96 -14.49
N PHE A 87 -2.87 -9.75 -14.14
CA PHE A 87 -3.90 -9.32 -15.09
C PHE A 87 -3.59 -7.97 -15.75
N ASN A 88 -3.25 -6.94 -14.97
CA ASN A 88 -2.85 -5.63 -15.49
C ASN A 88 -1.61 -5.70 -16.39
N ASN A 89 -0.64 -6.55 -16.07
CA ASN A 89 0.55 -6.76 -16.89
C ASN A 89 0.19 -7.46 -18.21
N VAL A 90 -0.72 -8.43 -18.19
CA VAL A 90 -1.24 -9.08 -19.41
C VAL A 90 -1.96 -8.06 -20.29
N ILE A 91 -2.83 -7.22 -19.72
CA ILE A 91 -3.51 -6.15 -20.46
C ILE A 91 -2.51 -5.17 -21.06
N LYS A 92 -1.58 -4.64 -20.26
CA LYS A 92 -0.56 -3.70 -20.75
C LYS A 92 0.27 -4.28 -21.88
N ARG A 93 0.67 -5.55 -21.80
CA ARG A 93 1.41 -6.23 -22.89
C ARG A 93 0.59 -6.34 -24.17
N LYS A 94 -0.69 -6.70 -24.07
CA LYS A 94 -1.60 -6.83 -25.22
C LYS A 94 -2.00 -5.49 -25.85
N ALA A 95 -2.07 -4.43 -25.04
CA ALA A 95 -2.40 -3.08 -25.50
C ALA A 95 -1.19 -2.31 -26.06
N LYS A 96 0.04 -2.63 -25.62
CA LYS A 96 1.28 -1.97 -26.09
C LYS A 96 1.46 -1.89 -27.62
N PRO A 97 1.13 -2.93 -28.41
CA PRO A 97 1.24 -2.85 -29.88
C PRO A 97 0.06 -2.14 -30.57
N LYS A 98 -0.99 -1.72 -29.86
CA LYS A 98 -2.10 -0.93 -30.41
C LYS A 98 -2.05 0.49 -29.83
N ALA A 99 -1.37 1.39 -30.53
CA ALA A 99 -1.26 2.80 -30.15
C ALA A 99 -2.58 3.56 -30.34
N GLU A 100 -3.44 3.09 -31.25
CA GLU A 100 -4.79 3.60 -31.47
C GLU A 100 -5.78 2.44 -31.48
N PHE A 101 -6.92 2.66 -30.83
CA PHE A 101 -8.09 1.80 -30.91
C PHE A 101 -9.10 2.49 -31.85
N PRO A 102 -9.73 1.76 -32.78
CA PRO A 102 -10.79 2.33 -33.63
C PRO A 102 -12.01 2.76 -32.82
#